data_AF-A0A969HZK5-F1
#
_entry.id   AF-A0A969HZK5-F1
#
_cell.length_a   1.000
_cell.length_b   1.000
_cell.length_c   1.000
_cell.angle_alpha   90.00
_cell.angle_beta   90.00
_cell.angle_gamma   90.00
#
_symmetry.space_group_name_H-M   'P 1'
#
loop_
_entity.id
_entity.type
_entity.pdbx_description
1 polymer ?
#
loop_
_entity_poly.entity_id
_entity_poly.type
_entity_poly.pdbx_seq_one_letter_code
_entity_poly.pdbx_strand_id
1 'polypeptide(L)'
;MQKDPRYEQWIRDIGTTYYACAGARNLSQPRELVDCVHAIGGNFVDSGRKHLDPNPVEAWAKAEHLPLLHLEHPDLQHDIPFPSRPWGSGSLFVSLHTGYVGLSQDMDYTDSPTVIEAIAAGQLALAKKLYTCFQPAFACIDIHGKHLPTEHQIRNQALPTILWANFFGPEYVAHYGKEYLLAAPGWYTEVLEDGGVLYVISPRFLQREAVVSMRQIITYFRRIAPRVKAYRAKPFPGTY
;
A
#
# COMPACT_ATOMS: atom_id res chain seq x y z
N MET A 1 10.60 -14.01 27.30
CA MET A 1 11.18 -12.71 26.92
C MET A 1 10.10 -11.65 27.16
N GLN A 2 10.29 -10.73 28.11
CA GLN A 2 9.31 -9.68 28.43
C GLN A 2 9.38 -8.60 27.33
N LYS A 3 8.27 -8.31 26.65
CA LYS A 3 8.22 -7.29 25.60
C LYS A 3 8.39 -5.91 26.26
N ASP A 4 9.42 -5.16 25.88
CA ASP A 4 9.61 -3.79 26.36
C ASP A 4 8.45 -2.91 25.83
N PRO A 5 7.74 -2.16 26.68
CA PRO A 5 6.56 -1.38 26.29
C PRO A 5 6.84 -0.34 25.20
N ARG A 6 8.11 0.06 25.01
CA ARG A 6 8.49 0.94 23.88
C ARG A 6 8.34 0.24 22.53
N TYR A 7 8.24 -1.09 22.49
CA TYR A 7 8.05 -1.87 21.27
C TYR A 7 6.59 -1.90 20.79
N GLU A 8 5.61 -1.49 21.60
CA GLU A 8 4.18 -1.46 21.19
C GLU A 8 3.84 -0.30 20.24
N GLN A 9 4.70 0.71 20.11
CA GLN A 9 4.56 1.80 19.14
C GLN A 9 5.19 1.52 17.77
N TRP A 10 5.79 0.35 17.58
CA TRP A 10 6.43 -0.01 16.32
C TRP A 10 5.43 -0.72 15.43
N ILE A 11 5.31 -0.17 14.23
CA ILE A 11 4.32 -0.55 13.25
C ILE A 11 4.62 -1.97 12.78
N ARG A 12 3.59 -2.82 12.77
CA ARG A 12 3.69 -4.28 12.62
C ARG A 12 3.38 -4.73 11.20
N ASP A 13 3.32 -3.81 10.25
CA ASP A 13 2.77 -4.09 8.94
C ASP A 13 3.31 -3.14 7.87
N ILE A 14 3.62 -3.70 6.71
CA ILE A 14 3.72 -2.92 5.47
C ILE A 14 2.32 -2.88 4.90
N GLY A 15 1.90 -1.65 4.60
CA GLY A 15 0.57 -1.36 4.09
C GLY A 15 0.62 -0.75 2.71
N THR A 16 -0.25 -1.22 1.84
CA THR A 16 -0.73 -0.44 0.71
C THR A 16 -2.03 0.23 1.09
N THR A 17 -2.17 1.52 0.80
CA THR A 17 -3.39 2.27 1.08
C THR A 17 -3.88 2.97 -0.17
N TYR A 18 -5.16 2.82 -0.48
CA TYR A 18 -5.88 3.43 -1.60
C TYR A 18 -6.92 4.42 -1.08
N TYR A 19 -6.94 5.61 -1.66
CA TYR A 19 -7.80 6.71 -1.26
C TYR A 19 -8.71 7.12 -2.39
N ALA A 20 -9.96 7.45 -2.02
CA ALA A 20 -10.98 7.94 -2.93
C ALA A 20 -11.02 7.08 -4.20
N CYS A 21 -11.32 5.79 -4.00
CA CYS A 21 -11.42 4.79 -5.07
C CYS A 21 -12.69 5.05 -5.91
N ALA A 22 -12.71 6.18 -6.62
CA ALA A 22 -13.86 6.69 -7.35
C ALA A 22 -14.20 5.82 -8.58
N GLY A 23 -13.23 5.08 -9.12
CA GLY A 23 -13.43 4.14 -10.22
C GLY A 23 -13.74 2.70 -9.78
N ALA A 24 -13.71 2.41 -8.49
CA ALA A 24 -14.18 1.12 -8.00
C ALA A 24 -15.69 1.07 -8.22
N ARG A 25 -16.10 0.37 -9.28
CA ARG A 25 -17.48 -0.06 -9.45
C ARG A 25 -17.92 -0.61 -8.09
N ASN A 26 -18.96 0.04 -7.55
CA ASN A 26 -19.54 -0.15 -6.24
C ASN A 26 -18.70 -0.97 -5.24
N LEU A 27 -17.70 -0.37 -4.57
CA LEU A 27 -17.15 -0.99 -3.34
C LEU A 27 -18.27 -1.27 -2.30
N SER A 28 -19.41 -0.60 -2.42
CA SER A 28 -20.65 -0.89 -1.69
C SER A 28 -21.25 -2.27 -1.97
N GLN A 29 -20.81 -2.97 -3.02
CA GLN A 29 -21.20 -4.34 -3.34
C GLN A 29 -20.03 -5.29 -3.07
N PRO A 30 -20.09 -6.11 -2.00
CA PRO A 30 -19.03 -7.06 -1.66
C PRO A 30 -18.59 -7.96 -2.82
N ARG A 31 -19.52 -8.32 -3.69
CA ARG A 31 -19.27 -9.17 -4.87
C ARG A 31 -18.27 -8.55 -5.84
N GLU A 32 -18.33 -7.24 -6.08
CA GLU A 32 -17.48 -6.59 -7.09
C GLU A 32 -16.00 -6.60 -6.67
N LEU A 33 -15.71 -6.39 -5.38
CA LEU A 33 -14.36 -6.54 -4.87
C LEU A 33 -13.91 -8.02 -4.85
N VAL A 34 -14.81 -8.95 -4.50
CA VAL A 34 -14.46 -10.37 -4.54
C VAL A 34 -14.07 -10.80 -5.96
N ASP A 35 -14.88 -10.43 -6.95
CA ASP A 35 -14.64 -10.72 -8.35
C ASP A 35 -13.34 -10.07 -8.85
N CYS A 36 -13.05 -8.82 -8.43
CA CYS A 36 -11.77 -8.17 -8.71
C CYS A 36 -10.58 -8.97 -8.17
N VAL A 37 -10.60 -9.36 -6.88
CA VAL A 37 -9.48 -10.06 -6.25
C VAL A 37 -9.25 -11.41 -6.92
N HIS A 38 -10.32 -12.13 -7.26
CA HIS A 38 -10.22 -13.37 -8.05
C HIS A 38 -9.65 -13.13 -9.45
N ALA A 39 -10.07 -12.06 -10.14
CA ALA A 39 -9.60 -11.73 -11.49
C ALA A 39 -8.09 -11.46 -11.55
N ILE A 40 -7.49 -10.97 -10.47
CA ILE A 40 -6.04 -10.76 -10.37
C ILE A 40 -5.27 -11.98 -9.81
N GLY A 41 -5.97 -13.07 -9.49
CA GLY A 41 -5.38 -14.34 -9.03
C GLY A 41 -5.24 -14.48 -7.52
N GLY A 42 -5.95 -13.66 -6.74
CA GLY A 42 -6.04 -13.82 -5.28
C GLY A 42 -7.22 -14.70 -4.88
N ASN A 43 -7.19 -15.25 -3.67
CA ASN A 43 -8.33 -15.94 -3.06
C ASN A 43 -8.59 -15.39 -1.66
N PHE A 44 -9.84 -15.42 -1.21
CA PHE A 44 -10.18 -15.13 0.18
C PHE A 44 -9.99 -16.37 1.05
N VAL A 45 -9.52 -16.14 2.27
CA VAL A 45 -9.34 -17.18 3.29
C VAL A 45 -10.14 -16.83 4.53
N ASP A 46 -10.50 -17.86 5.30
CA ASP A 46 -11.22 -17.69 6.56
C ASP A 46 -10.46 -16.82 7.58
N SER A 47 -11.13 -16.44 8.68
CA SER A 47 -10.52 -15.65 9.77
C SER A 47 -9.32 -16.33 10.43
N GLY A 48 -9.23 -17.66 10.32
CA GLY A 48 -8.07 -18.44 10.76
C GLY A 48 -6.91 -18.44 9.76
N ARG A 49 -7.15 -17.95 8.54
CA ARG A 49 -6.27 -18.02 7.37
C ARG A 49 -5.81 -19.45 7.07
N LYS A 50 -6.68 -20.44 7.32
CA LYS A 50 -6.35 -21.88 7.18
C LYS A 50 -6.93 -22.49 5.92
N HIS A 51 -8.09 -22.00 5.52
CA HIS A 51 -8.85 -22.54 4.40
C HIS A 51 -9.39 -21.41 3.54
N LEU A 52 -9.60 -21.71 2.26
CA LEU A 52 -10.34 -20.81 1.38
C LEU A 52 -11.73 -20.56 1.97
N ASP A 53 -12.13 -19.29 1.98
CA ASP A 53 -13.49 -18.92 2.40
C ASP A 53 -14.45 -19.34 1.27
N PRO A 54 -15.41 -20.26 1.53
CA PRO A 54 -16.37 -20.67 0.51
C PRO A 54 -17.41 -19.58 0.19
N ASN A 55 -17.54 -18.53 1.01
CA ASN A 55 -18.50 -17.45 0.81
C ASN A 55 -18.00 -16.08 1.32
N PRO A 56 -16.95 -15.50 0.70
CA PRO A 56 -16.36 -14.22 1.15
C PRO A 56 -17.32 -13.03 1.05
N VAL A 57 -18.31 -13.11 0.15
CA VAL A 57 -19.38 -12.09 0.03
C VAL A 57 -20.24 -12.04 1.30
N GLU A 58 -20.60 -13.20 1.84
CA GLU A 58 -21.40 -13.29 3.07
C GLU A 58 -20.55 -12.92 4.30
N ALA A 59 -19.28 -13.35 4.34
CA ALA A 59 -18.35 -12.97 5.41
C ALA A 59 -18.23 -11.44 5.52
N TRP A 60 -18.12 -10.75 4.38
CA TRP A 60 -18.15 -9.29 4.34
C TRP A 60 -19.49 -8.74 4.82
N ALA A 61 -20.62 -9.22 4.29
CA ALA A 61 -21.94 -8.70 4.64
C ALA A 61 -22.23 -8.76 6.16
N LYS A 62 -21.59 -9.68 6.88
CA LYS A 62 -21.66 -9.81 8.34
C LYS A 62 -20.71 -8.89 9.11
N ALA A 63 -19.73 -8.27 8.46
CA ALA A 63 -18.80 -7.36 9.10
C ALA A 63 -19.47 -5.99 9.31
N GLU A 64 -19.97 -5.74 10.51
CA GLU A 64 -20.88 -4.63 10.81
C GLU A 64 -20.31 -3.23 10.55
N HIS A 65 -19.00 -3.02 10.70
CA HIS A 65 -18.43 -1.67 10.67
C HIS A 65 -17.19 -1.50 9.80
N LEU A 66 -16.35 -2.53 9.65
CA LEU A 66 -15.15 -2.50 8.81
C LEU A 66 -14.84 -3.94 8.37
N PRO A 67 -15.22 -4.36 7.15
CA PRO A 67 -14.87 -5.67 6.62
C PRO A 67 -13.35 -5.82 6.60
N LEU A 68 -12.86 -6.66 7.51
CA LEU A 68 -11.51 -7.21 7.47
C LEU A 68 -11.61 -8.57 6.80
N LEU A 69 -11.12 -8.64 5.57
CA LEU A 69 -11.06 -9.86 4.79
C LEU A 69 -9.62 -10.32 4.73
N HIS A 70 -9.40 -11.62 4.89
CA HIS A 70 -8.07 -12.18 4.65
C HIS A 70 -8.01 -12.74 3.25
N LEU A 71 -6.88 -12.55 2.60
CA LEU A 71 -6.65 -13.09 1.27
C LEU A 71 -5.27 -13.72 1.17
N GLU A 72 -5.14 -14.67 0.27
CA GLU A 72 -3.87 -15.18 -0.23
C GLU A 72 -3.66 -14.73 -1.68
N HIS A 73 -2.41 -14.48 -2.05
CA HIS A 73 -2.07 -14.12 -3.41
C HIS A 73 -0.60 -14.48 -3.72
N PRO A 74 -0.26 -14.98 -4.93
CA PRO A 74 1.12 -15.34 -5.27
C PRO A 74 2.14 -14.21 -5.07
N ASP A 75 1.80 -12.97 -5.43
CA ASP A 75 2.70 -11.82 -5.21
C ASP A 75 2.96 -11.53 -3.72
N LEU A 76 2.09 -11.96 -2.80
CA LEU A 76 2.30 -11.83 -1.37
C LEU A 76 3.18 -12.95 -0.80
N GLN A 77 3.48 -13.98 -1.61
CA GLN A 77 4.40 -15.04 -1.26
C GLN A 77 5.82 -14.56 -1.50
N HIS A 78 6.67 -14.76 -0.50
CA HIS A 78 8.11 -14.62 -0.63
C HIS A 78 8.76 -15.98 -0.44
N ASP A 79 9.87 -16.25 -1.13
CA ASP A 79 10.58 -17.55 -1.08
C ASP A 79 11.13 -17.92 0.31
N ILE A 80 11.01 -17.03 1.29
CA ILE A 80 11.49 -17.23 2.65
C ILE A 80 10.36 -17.90 3.47
N PRO A 81 10.52 -19.16 3.93
CA PRO A 81 9.50 -19.81 4.73
C PRO A 81 9.34 -19.12 6.08
N PHE A 82 8.11 -18.85 6.51
CA PHE A 82 7.82 -18.25 7.81
C PHE A 82 6.82 -19.10 8.60
N PRO A 83 7.20 -19.65 9.76
CA PRO A 83 6.34 -20.57 10.52
C PRO A 83 5.19 -19.88 11.25
N SER A 84 5.28 -18.56 11.48
CA SER A 84 4.29 -17.80 12.27
C SER A 84 3.19 -17.14 11.44
N ARG A 85 3.25 -17.22 10.11
CA ARG A 85 2.26 -16.60 9.21
C ARG A 85 1.81 -17.58 8.14
N PRO A 86 0.51 -17.57 7.77
CA PRO A 86 0.08 -18.25 6.56
C PRO A 86 0.80 -17.61 5.38
N TRP A 87 1.63 -18.40 4.72
CA TRP A 87 2.48 -18.00 3.62
C TRP A 87 1.64 -17.39 2.48
N GLY A 88 2.02 -16.21 1.98
CA GLY A 88 1.27 -15.54 0.91
C GLY A 88 -0.01 -14.83 1.34
N SER A 89 -0.26 -14.66 2.64
CA SER A 89 -1.49 -14.02 3.14
C SER A 89 -1.31 -12.53 3.43
N GLY A 90 -2.40 -11.78 3.27
CA GLY A 90 -2.56 -10.39 3.67
C GLY A 90 -3.96 -10.14 4.23
N SER A 91 -4.16 -8.96 4.79
CA SER A 91 -5.48 -8.51 5.24
C SER A 91 -5.92 -7.30 4.44
N LEU A 92 -7.12 -7.38 3.88
CA LEU A 92 -7.75 -6.33 3.12
C LEU A 92 -8.85 -5.70 3.97
N PHE A 93 -8.80 -4.38 4.06
CA PHE A 93 -9.71 -3.53 4.78
C PHE A 93 -10.42 -2.62 3.79
N VAL A 94 -11.73 -2.45 3.96
CA VAL A 94 -12.51 -1.51 3.13
C VAL A 94 -13.38 -0.62 4.01
N SER A 95 -13.27 0.69 3.82
CA SER A 95 -14.20 1.67 4.39
C SER A 95 -15.09 2.22 3.29
N LEU A 96 -16.36 1.78 3.31
CA LEU A 96 -17.38 2.19 2.35
C LEU A 96 -17.70 3.69 2.44
N HIS A 97 -17.60 4.26 3.63
CA HIS A 97 -17.92 5.67 3.85
C HIS A 97 -16.90 6.61 3.19
N THR A 98 -15.62 6.24 3.25
CA THR A 98 -14.52 7.09 2.77
C THR A 98 -13.93 6.64 1.43
N GLY A 99 -14.41 5.53 0.86
CA GLY A 99 -13.83 4.93 -0.34
C GLY A 99 -12.36 4.53 -0.16
N TYR A 100 -11.99 4.19 1.08
CA TYR A 100 -10.63 3.81 1.46
C TYR A 100 -10.50 2.29 1.39
N VAL A 101 -9.40 1.82 0.80
CA VAL A 101 -9.01 0.41 0.82
C VAL A 101 -7.61 0.30 1.39
N GLY A 102 -7.39 -0.60 2.33
CA GLY A 102 -6.07 -0.90 2.89
C GLY A 102 -5.75 -2.36 2.67
N LEU A 103 -4.54 -2.66 2.20
CA LEU A 103 -3.98 -4.01 2.18
C LEU A 103 -2.78 -4.00 3.13
N SER A 104 -2.75 -4.89 4.11
CA SER A 104 -1.63 -5.03 5.03
C SER A 104 -1.07 -6.44 5.01
N GLN A 105 0.25 -6.54 5.17
CA GLN A 105 0.93 -7.78 5.52
C GLN A 105 1.64 -7.60 6.85
N ASP A 106 1.36 -8.52 7.76
CA ASP A 106 2.00 -8.59 9.06
C ASP A 106 3.53 -8.72 8.88
N MET A 107 4.28 -8.02 9.73
CA MET A 107 5.72 -8.04 9.93
C MET A 107 6.05 -8.32 11.40
N ASP A 108 7.17 -9.00 11.64
CA ASP A 108 7.70 -9.28 12.98
C ASP A 108 8.89 -8.35 13.19
N TYR A 109 9.13 -7.96 14.44
CA TYR A 109 10.31 -7.19 14.79
C TYR A 109 11.59 -8.01 14.62
N THR A 110 11.47 -9.35 14.57
CA THR A 110 12.56 -10.28 14.28
C THR A 110 12.77 -10.52 12.79
N ASP A 111 11.91 -9.99 11.91
CA ASP A 111 12.05 -10.20 10.48
C ASP A 111 13.35 -9.56 9.98
N SER A 112 14.15 -10.35 9.26
CA SER A 112 15.38 -9.83 8.66
C SER A 112 15.06 -8.76 7.61
N PRO A 113 15.98 -7.82 7.32
CA PRO A 113 15.79 -6.86 6.24
C PRO A 113 15.41 -7.49 4.90
N THR A 114 15.92 -8.68 4.58
CA THR A 114 15.57 -9.41 3.34
C THR A 114 14.10 -9.80 3.30
N VAL A 115 13.52 -10.22 4.43
CA VAL A 115 12.09 -10.58 4.54
C VAL A 115 11.23 -9.34 4.35
N ILE A 116 11.57 -8.24 5.03
CA ILE A 116 10.84 -6.98 4.93
C ILE A 116 10.83 -6.46 3.50
N GLU A 117 11.96 -6.55 2.79
CA GLU A 117 12.08 -6.16 1.39
C GLU A 117 11.24 -7.05 0.47
N ALA A 118 11.21 -8.36 0.72
CA ALA A 118 10.39 -9.28 -0.06
C ALA A 118 8.88 -9.00 0.15
N ILE A 119 8.46 -8.71 1.38
CA ILE A 119 7.09 -8.28 1.69
C ILE A 119 6.78 -6.97 0.94
N ALA A 120 7.65 -5.97 1.02
CA ALA A 120 7.42 -4.68 0.34
C ALA A 120 7.34 -4.82 -1.18
N ALA A 121 8.19 -5.66 -1.78
CA ALA A 121 8.16 -5.94 -3.21
C ALA A 121 6.86 -6.66 -3.61
N GLY A 122 6.42 -7.64 -2.81
CA GLY A 122 5.15 -8.33 -3.01
C GLY A 122 3.93 -7.41 -2.89
N GLN A 123 3.94 -6.52 -1.90
CA GLN A 123 2.96 -5.45 -1.75
C GLN A 123 2.91 -4.55 -2.98
N LEU A 124 4.06 -4.13 -3.51
CA LEU A 124 4.10 -3.31 -4.73
C LEU A 124 3.55 -4.04 -5.96
N ALA A 125 3.90 -5.31 -6.13
CA ALA A 125 3.41 -6.13 -7.23
C ALA A 125 1.89 -6.31 -7.18
N LEU A 126 1.36 -6.72 -6.01
CA LEU A 126 -0.08 -6.84 -5.83
C LEU A 126 -0.78 -5.47 -5.94
N ALA A 127 -0.14 -4.41 -5.45
CA ALA A 127 -0.74 -3.08 -5.47
C ALA A 127 -0.99 -2.57 -6.88
N LYS A 128 -0.06 -2.84 -7.80
CA LYS A 128 -0.25 -2.54 -9.22
C LYS A 128 -1.45 -3.27 -9.82
N LYS A 129 -1.66 -4.54 -9.46
CA LYS A 129 -2.82 -5.33 -9.92
C LYS A 129 -4.13 -4.81 -9.34
N LEU A 130 -4.15 -4.48 -8.04
CA LEU A 130 -5.33 -3.93 -7.39
C LEU A 130 -5.67 -2.50 -7.86
N TYR A 131 -4.67 -1.75 -8.34
CA TYR A 131 -4.88 -0.42 -8.92
C TYR A 131 -5.92 -0.45 -10.05
N THR A 132 -5.90 -1.47 -10.91
CA THR A 132 -6.86 -1.57 -12.03
C THR A 132 -8.29 -1.79 -11.56
N CYS A 133 -8.47 -2.37 -10.36
CA CYS A 133 -9.78 -2.52 -9.75
C CYS A 133 -10.26 -1.25 -9.05
N PHE A 134 -9.36 -0.56 -8.35
CA PHE A 134 -9.75 0.51 -7.44
C PHE A 134 -9.68 1.91 -8.07
N GLN A 135 -8.81 2.09 -9.06
CA GLN A 135 -8.57 3.37 -9.75
C GLN A 135 -8.59 4.55 -8.78
N PRO A 136 -7.72 4.53 -7.75
CA PRO A 136 -7.75 5.52 -6.68
C PRO A 136 -7.32 6.89 -7.18
N ALA A 137 -7.83 7.95 -6.53
CA ALA A 137 -7.26 9.28 -6.70
C ALA A 137 -5.80 9.33 -6.21
N PHE A 138 -5.49 8.55 -5.18
CA PHE A 138 -4.13 8.36 -4.67
C PHE A 138 -3.98 6.99 -4.00
N ALA A 139 -2.84 6.33 -4.19
CA ALA A 139 -2.43 5.20 -3.37
C ALA A 139 -0.96 5.29 -2.96
N CYS A 140 -0.60 4.61 -1.88
CA CYS A 140 0.79 4.58 -1.42
C CYS A 140 1.13 3.29 -0.70
N ILE A 141 2.43 2.98 -0.67
CA ILE A 141 2.99 1.88 0.11
C ILE A 141 3.97 2.44 1.13
N ASP A 142 3.74 2.13 2.40
CA ASP A 142 4.62 2.49 3.50
C ASP A 142 4.37 1.62 4.73
N ILE A 143 5.14 1.87 5.78
CA ILE A 143 4.86 1.38 7.12
C ILE A 143 3.64 2.17 7.69
N HIS A 144 2.55 1.47 8.01
CA HIS A 144 1.25 2.07 8.39
C HIS A 144 1.31 3.21 9.44
N GLY A 145 0.57 4.30 9.20
CA GLY A 145 -0.07 5.07 10.28
C GLY A 145 0.50 6.44 10.67
N LYS A 146 1.66 6.88 10.18
CA LYS A 146 2.21 8.22 10.57
C LYS A 146 2.23 9.28 9.48
N HIS A 147 2.25 8.87 8.21
CA HIS A 147 2.50 9.79 7.09
C HIS A 147 1.41 9.79 6.03
N LEU A 148 0.29 9.13 6.36
CA LEU A 148 -0.87 9.00 5.50
C LEU A 148 -1.58 10.35 5.31
N PRO A 149 -1.98 10.70 4.07
CA PRO A 149 -2.75 11.91 3.81
C PRO A 149 -4.16 11.83 4.41
N THR A 150 -4.73 12.98 4.76
CA THR A 150 -6.15 13.10 5.10
C THR A 150 -7.00 13.12 3.84
N GLU A 151 -8.29 12.78 3.96
CA GLU A 151 -9.23 12.85 2.83
C GLU A 151 -9.30 14.26 2.23
N HIS A 152 -9.26 15.30 3.06
CA HIS A 152 -9.21 16.68 2.60
C HIS A 152 -7.95 16.96 1.77
N GLN A 153 -6.80 16.39 2.12
CA GLN A 153 -5.57 16.54 1.34
C GLN A 153 -5.66 15.81 0.00
N ILE A 154 -6.27 14.62 -0.04
CA ILE A 154 -6.49 13.88 -1.29
C ILE A 154 -7.39 14.67 -2.24
N ARG A 155 -8.55 15.14 -1.75
CA ARG A 155 -9.53 15.88 -2.57
C ARG A 155 -8.98 17.18 -3.17
N ASN A 156 -8.04 17.83 -2.48
CA ASN A 156 -7.41 19.07 -2.95
C ASN A 156 -6.05 18.82 -3.63
N GLN A 157 -5.72 17.56 -3.95
CA GLN A 157 -4.44 17.16 -4.54
C GLN A 157 -3.22 17.66 -3.71
N ALA A 158 -3.39 17.94 -2.43
CA ALA A 158 -2.41 18.58 -1.56
C ALA A 158 -1.66 17.53 -0.71
N LEU A 159 -0.97 16.60 -1.37
CA LEU A 159 -0.27 15.52 -0.68
C LEU A 159 0.83 16.06 0.25
N PRO A 160 0.80 15.71 1.55
CA PRO A 160 1.77 16.20 2.53
C PRO A 160 3.11 15.47 2.44
N THR A 161 3.11 14.23 1.96
CA THR A 161 4.28 13.33 2.03
C THR A 161 4.35 12.44 0.80
N ILE A 162 5.54 12.37 0.18
CA ILE A 162 5.90 11.34 -0.79
C ILE A 162 6.45 10.13 -0.04
N LEU A 163 5.87 8.96 -0.25
CA LEU A 163 6.19 7.70 0.42
C LEU A 163 7.05 6.80 -0.49
N TRP A 164 7.38 5.57 -0.09
CA TRP A 164 8.29 4.73 -0.87
C TRP A 164 7.77 4.49 -2.30
N ALA A 165 6.52 4.04 -2.42
CA ALA A 165 5.80 3.95 -3.69
C ALA A 165 4.50 4.76 -3.61
N ASN A 166 4.20 5.49 -4.68
CA ASN A 166 3.07 6.41 -4.77
C ASN A 166 2.38 6.20 -6.12
N PHE A 167 1.08 5.99 -6.08
CA PHE A 167 0.22 5.92 -7.25
C PHE A 167 -0.58 7.23 -7.30
N PHE A 168 -0.30 8.05 -8.29
CA PHE A 168 -1.03 9.29 -8.56
C PHE A 168 -2.16 8.99 -9.55
N GLY A 169 -3.41 9.14 -9.12
CA GLY A 169 -4.57 8.94 -9.99
C GLY A 169 -4.65 9.98 -11.11
N PRO A 170 -5.47 9.74 -12.15
CA PRO A 170 -5.56 10.62 -13.31
C PRO A 170 -5.87 12.09 -12.97
N GLU A 171 -6.71 12.35 -11.96
CA GLU A 171 -7.02 13.72 -11.50
C GLU A 171 -5.79 14.43 -10.93
N TYR A 172 -4.95 13.72 -10.17
CA TYR A 172 -3.70 14.26 -9.61
C TYR A 172 -2.70 14.55 -10.73
N VAL A 173 -2.61 13.63 -11.70
CA VAL A 173 -1.76 13.78 -12.90
C VAL A 173 -2.20 14.97 -13.75
N ALA A 174 -3.52 15.16 -13.94
CA ALA A 174 -4.06 16.31 -14.66
C ALA A 174 -3.79 17.63 -13.94
N HIS A 175 -3.88 17.64 -12.61
CA HIS A 175 -3.67 18.83 -11.80
C HIS A 175 -2.21 19.33 -11.85
N TYR A 176 -1.23 18.44 -11.76
CA TYR A 176 0.19 18.83 -11.68
C TYR A 176 0.99 18.63 -12.97
N GLY A 177 0.42 17.92 -13.95
CA GLY A 177 1.04 17.62 -15.23
C GLY A 177 1.78 16.29 -15.23
N LYS A 178 1.46 15.46 -16.23
CA LYS A 178 2.09 14.16 -16.46
C LYS A 178 3.60 14.25 -16.64
N GLU A 179 4.07 15.18 -17.46
CA GLU A 179 5.49 15.38 -17.74
C GLU A 179 6.29 15.70 -16.47
N TYR A 180 5.69 16.50 -15.58
CA TYR A 180 6.28 16.82 -14.28
C TYR A 180 6.44 15.55 -13.43
N LEU A 181 5.38 14.73 -13.29
CA LEU A 181 5.47 13.52 -12.47
C LEU A 181 6.44 12.49 -13.03
N LEU A 182 6.52 12.35 -14.35
CA LEU A 182 7.47 11.44 -15.01
C LEU A 182 8.92 11.91 -14.91
N ALA A 183 9.15 13.23 -14.84
CA ALA A 183 10.48 13.82 -14.65
C ALA A 183 10.89 13.92 -13.17
N ALA A 184 10.04 13.49 -12.23
CA ALA A 184 10.36 13.50 -10.82
C ALA A 184 11.58 12.62 -10.55
N PRO A 185 12.58 13.11 -9.80
CA PRO A 185 13.78 12.33 -9.55
C PRO A 185 13.42 11.17 -8.63
N GLY A 186 13.71 9.94 -9.01
CA GLY A 186 13.33 8.72 -8.29
C GLY A 186 14.00 7.50 -8.91
N TRP A 187 13.63 6.31 -8.46
CA TRP A 187 14.13 5.07 -9.05
C TRP A 187 13.33 4.66 -10.28
N TYR A 188 12.00 4.75 -10.20
CA TYR A 188 11.12 4.22 -11.23
C TYR A 188 9.86 5.07 -11.35
N THR A 189 9.45 5.30 -12.60
CA THR A 189 8.18 5.92 -12.97
C THR A 189 7.53 5.12 -14.08
N GLU A 190 6.20 5.00 -14.03
CA GLU A 190 5.39 4.27 -15.00
C GLU A 190 4.07 4.99 -15.20
N VAL A 191 3.62 5.06 -16.45
CA VAL A 191 2.27 5.51 -16.79
C VAL A 191 1.33 4.31 -16.68
N LEU A 192 0.26 4.47 -15.90
CA LEU A 192 -0.77 3.46 -15.69
C LEU A 192 -1.83 3.54 -16.79
N GLU A 193 -2.63 2.48 -16.94
CA GLU A 193 -3.56 2.30 -18.07
C GLU A 193 -4.62 3.42 -18.17
N ASP A 194 -5.05 3.96 -17.04
CA ASP A 194 -6.03 5.05 -16.94
C ASP A 194 -5.41 6.45 -17.07
N GLY A 195 -4.11 6.54 -17.31
CA GLY A 195 -3.36 7.80 -17.33
C GLY A 195 -2.79 8.23 -15.98
N GLY A 196 -2.99 7.44 -14.92
CA GLY A 196 -2.29 7.58 -13.65
C GLY A 196 -0.77 7.42 -13.77
N VAL A 197 -0.05 7.67 -12.69
CA VAL A 197 1.40 7.50 -12.63
C VAL A 197 1.80 6.75 -11.35
N LEU A 198 2.55 5.66 -11.50
CA LEU A 198 3.31 5.06 -10.41
C LEU A 198 4.68 5.74 -10.31
N TYR A 199 5.05 6.16 -9.12
CA TYR A 199 6.35 6.74 -8.78
C TYR A 199 6.95 6.05 -7.56
N VAL A 200 8.18 5.53 -7.71
CA VAL A 200 8.91 4.80 -6.67
C VAL A 200 10.24 5.50 -6.36
N ILE A 201 10.48 5.79 -5.09
CA ILE A 201 11.64 6.55 -4.61
C ILE A 201 12.96 5.77 -4.77
N SER A 202 12.95 4.47 -4.46
CA SER A 202 14.14 3.61 -4.39
C SER A 202 13.83 2.17 -4.79
N PRO A 203 14.79 1.40 -5.33
CA PRO A 203 14.57 0.01 -5.72
C PRO A 203 14.21 -0.90 -4.53
N ARG A 204 14.65 -0.52 -3.34
CA ARG A 204 14.44 -1.26 -2.09
C ARG A 204 13.78 -0.37 -1.05
N PHE A 205 12.89 -0.95 -0.26
CA PHE A 205 12.07 -0.29 0.75
C PHE A 205 12.89 0.28 1.91
N LEU A 206 13.84 -0.49 2.42
CA LEU A 206 14.73 -0.13 3.53
C LEU A 206 16.02 0.55 3.08
N GLN A 207 16.16 0.87 1.79
CA GLN A 207 17.40 1.41 1.23
C GLN A 207 17.77 2.76 1.84
N ARG A 208 18.90 2.81 2.53
CA ARG A 208 19.44 4.04 3.14
C ARG A 208 20.21 4.90 2.15
N GLU A 209 21.11 4.28 1.39
CA GLU A 209 21.91 4.96 0.38
C GLU A 209 21.11 5.11 -0.91
N ALA A 210 20.70 6.33 -1.17
CA ALA A 210 19.72 6.59 -2.20
C ALA A 210 20.38 6.73 -3.57
N VAL A 211 19.78 6.13 -4.61
CA VAL A 211 20.10 6.47 -6.01
C VAL A 211 19.87 7.97 -6.26
N VAL A 212 18.86 8.54 -5.60
CA VAL A 212 18.52 9.96 -5.59
C VAL A 212 18.34 10.43 -4.15
N SER A 213 19.00 11.52 -3.75
CA SER A 213 18.86 12.01 -2.37
C SER A 213 17.43 12.46 -2.06
N MET A 214 16.94 12.20 -0.83
CA MET A 214 15.62 12.71 -0.39
C MET A 214 15.50 14.22 -0.53
N ARG A 215 16.62 14.95 -0.39
CA ARG A 215 16.69 16.39 -0.58
C ARG A 215 16.31 16.78 -2.01
N GLN A 216 16.82 16.07 -3.02
CA GLN A 216 16.48 16.34 -4.41
C GLN A 216 14.99 16.08 -4.68
N ILE A 217 14.43 14.97 -4.16
CA ILE A 217 13.00 14.66 -4.27
C ILE A 217 12.15 15.77 -3.67
N ILE A 218 12.44 16.16 -2.43
CA ILE A 218 11.71 17.22 -1.72
C ILE A 218 11.85 18.55 -2.46
N THR A 219 13.07 18.93 -2.88
CA THR A 219 13.30 20.16 -3.64
C THR A 219 12.51 20.17 -4.95
N TYR A 220 12.39 19.03 -5.62
CA TYR A 220 11.61 18.90 -6.84
C TYR A 220 10.11 19.12 -6.58
N PHE A 221 9.51 18.31 -5.70
CA PHE A 221 8.08 18.37 -5.38
C PHE A 221 7.67 19.72 -4.74
N ARG A 222 8.57 20.39 -4.01
CA ARG A 222 8.29 21.72 -3.43
C ARG A 222 8.12 22.85 -4.44
N ARG A 223 8.51 22.66 -5.70
CA ARG A 223 8.28 23.66 -6.76
C ARG A 223 6.80 23.91 -7.00
N ILE A 224 5.97 22.89 -6.78
CA ILE A 224 4.51 22.94 -7.00
C ILE A 224 3.72 22.70 -5.70
N ALA A 225 4.31 21.99 -4.73
CA ALA A 225 3.69 21.68 -3.44
C ALA A 225 4.63 22.10 -2.29
N PRO A 226 4.64 23.38 -1.86
CA PRO A 226 5.69 23.94 -0.98
C PRO A 226 5.87 23.24 0.37
N ARG A 227 4.82 22.57 0.87
CA ARG A 227 4.81 21.91 2.19
C ARG A 227 5.11 20.42 2.13
N VAL A 228 5.34 19.86 0.94
CA VAL A 228 5.59 18.43 0.78
C VAL A 228 6.85 18.01 1.54
N LYS A 229 6.74 16.85 2.18
CA LYS A 229 7.82 16.09 2.81
C LYS A 229 8.02 14.82 2.00
N ALA A 230 9.09 14.10 2.30
CA ALA A 230 9.25 12.76 1.77
C ALA A 230 9.76 11.86 2.90
N TYR A 231 9.18 10.67 2.98
CA TYR A 231 9.43 9.73 4.05
C TYR A 231 10.12 8.48 3.51
N ARG A 232 10.90 7.85 4.38
CA ARG A 232 11.54 6.57 4.08
C ARG A 232 11.47 5.70 5.32
N ALA A 233 11.06 4.46 5.11
CA ALA A 233 11.07 3.43 6.13
C ALA A 233 12.48 3.27 6.73
N LYS A 234 12.54 2.98 8.02
CA LYS A 234 13.79 2.68 8.72
C LYS A 234 13.71 1.26 9.30
N PRO A 235 14.80 0.48 9.23
CA PRO A 235 14.86 -0.82 9.90
C PRO A 235 14.65 -0.68 11.41
N PHE A 236 14.13 -1.72 12.05
CA PHE A 236 13.94 -1.76 13.50
C PHE A 236 15.30 -1.59 14.22
N PRO A 237 15.37 -0.82 15.31
CA PRO A 237 16.59 -0.71 16.11
C PRO A 237 17.03 -2.11 16.61
N GLY A 238 18.29 -2.47 16.41
CA GLY A 238 18.87 -3.74 16.88
C GLY A 238 18.90 -4.91 15.89
N THR A 239 18.62 -4.68 14.60
CA THR A 239 18.65 -5.70 13.53
C THR A 239 19.97 -5.73 12.72
N TYR A 240 21.10 -5.33 13.33
CA TYR A 240 22.43 -5.31 12.71
C TYR A 240 23.43 -6.15 13.49
#